data_AF-A0A2D4IWU7-F1
#
_entry.id   AF-A0A2D4IWU7-F1
#
_cell.length_a   1.000
_cell.length_b   1.000
_cell.length_c   1.000
_cell.angle_alpha   90.00
_cell.angle_beta   90.00
_cell.angle_gamma   90.00
#
_symmetry.space_group_name_H-M   'P 1'
#
loop_
_entity.id
_entity.type
_entity.pdbx_description
1 polymer ?
#
loop_
_entity_poly.entity_id
_entity_poly.type
_entity_poly.pdbx_seq_one_letter_code
_entity_poly.pdbx_strand_id
1 'polypeptide(L)'
;MASKPRNQNPGWKLAAKASQLKRPRNVVPWQSKAEWDQVMVGLYCEDCQTQRDALDRVSVWKSRFGSKMPLAVECTADLIRCKLLDASGVLKSHELILTYGLALVRFVNL
;
A
#
# COMPACT_ATOMS: atom_id res chain seq x y z
N MET A 1 60.04 26.05 -21.46
CA MET A 1 58.93 26.24 -20.50
C MET A 1 57.62 26.11 -21.27
N ALA A 2 56.90 24.99 -21.16
CA ALA A 2 55.62 24.80 -21.85
C ALA A 2 54.51 24.58 -20.81
N SER A 3 53.71 25.61 -20.58
CA SER A 3 52.60 25.62 -19.63
C SER A 3 51.44 24.78 -20.18
N LYS A 4 51.09 23.68 -19.49
CA LYS A 4 49.88 22.89 -19.80
C LYS A 4 48.62 23.74 -19.59
N PRO A 5 47.61 23.67 -20.47
CA PRO A 5 46.37 24.38 -20.26
C PRO A 5 45.59 23.72 -19.12
N ARG A 6 45.20 24.56 -18.16
CA ARG A 6 44.36 24.21 -17.00
C ARG A 6 42.98 23.78 -17.51
N ASN A 7 42.64 22.51 -17.36
CA ASN A 7 41.33 21.97 -17.69
C ASN A 7 40.26 22.61 -16.78
N GLN A 8 39.60 23.66 -17.28
CA GLN A 8 38.47 24.31 -16.62
C GLN A 8 37.19 23.57 -17.00
N ASN A 9 36.95 22.42 -16.38
CA ASN A 9 35.61 21.86 -16.38
C ASN A 9 34.77 22.60 -15.32
N PRO A 10 33.74 23.37 -15.71
CA PRO A 10 32.99 24.15 -14.75
C PRO A 10 32.19 23.24 -13.81
N GLY A 11 32.29 23.48 -12.50
CA GLY A 11 31.58 22.71 -11.47
C GLY A 11 30.06 22.67 -11.65
N TRP A 12 29.47 23.61 -12.41
CA TRP A 12 28.05 23.60 -12.74
C TRP A 12 27.62 22.37 -13.56
N LYS A 13 28.52 21.74 -14.33
CA LYS A 13 28.23 20.50 -15.05
C LYS A 13 28.02 19.30 -14.12
N LEU A 14 28.66 19.30 -12.94
CA LEU A 14 28.47 18.27 -11.91
C LEU A 14 27.20 18.55 -11.09
N ALA A 15 26.93 19.82 -10.77
CA ALA A 15 25.70 20.23 -10.07
C ALA A 15 24.43 20.01 -10.91
N ALA A 16 24.46 20.31 -12.21
CA ALA A 16 23.36 20.05 -13.13
C ALA A 16 23.09 18.55 -13.33
N LYS A 17 24.12 17.71 -13.19
CA LYS A 17 23.98 16.24 -13.19
C LYS A 17 23.32 15.73 -11.90
N ALA A 18 23.58 16.37 -10.77
CA ALA A 18 22.97 16.04 -9.48
C ALA A 18 21.48 16.44 -9.39
N SER A 19 21.07 17.54 -10.03
CA SER A 19 19.67 17.97 -10.08
C SER A 19 18.77 17.12 -11.01
N GLN A 20 19.36 16.21 -11.79
CA GLN A 20 18.63 15.28 -12.67
C GLN A 20 18.26 13.96 -11.99
N LEU A 21 18.59 13.78 -10.70
CA LEU A 21 18.06 12.69 -9.88
C LEU A 21 16.56 12.94 -9.67
N LYS A 22 15.75 12.47 -10.62
CA LYS A 22 14.28 12.51 -10.59
C LYS A 22 13.82 12.01 -9.22
N ARG A 23 13.13 12.85 -8.46
CA ARG A 23 12.48 12.45 -7.20
C ARG A 23 11.68 11.16 -7.48
N PRO A 24 11.77 10.13 -6.63
CA PRO A 24 11.00 8.92 -6.83
C PRO A 24 9.53 9.29 -6.89
N ARG A 25 8.85 8.90 -7.97
CA ARG A 25 7.39 9.04 -8.05
C ARG A 25 6.80 7.92 -7.20
N ASN A 26 6.14 8.27 -6.11
CA ASN A 26 5.38 7.32 -5.32
C ASN A 26 4.23 6.81 -6.19
N VAL A 27 4.26 5.53 -6.54
CA VAL A 27 3.19 4.88 -7.29
C VAL A 27 2.31 4.17 -6.27
N VAL A 28 1.01 4.40 -6.36
CA VAL A 28 -0.01 3.82 -5.48
C VAL A 28 -0.94 2.92 -6.30
N PRO A 29 -1.61 1.94 -5.67
CA PRO A 29 -2.45 0.99 -6.41
C PRO A 29 -3.85 1.53 -6.77
N TRP A 30 -4.30 2.59 -6.10
CA TRP A 30 -5.55 3.30 -6.43
C TRP A 30 -5.32 4.37 -7.51
N GLN A 31 -6.33 4.58 -8.35
CA GLN A 31 -6.32 5.51 -9.48
C GLN A 31 -6.31 6.97 -9.04
N SER A 32 -7.01 7.30 -7.95
CA SER A 32 -7.14 8.68 -7.47
C SER A 32 -7.28 8.74 -5.95
N LYS A 33 -7.05 9.93 -5.37
CA LYS A 33 -7.28 10.18 -3.95
C LYS A 33 -8.74 9.94 -3.55
N ALA A 34 -9.68 10.26 -4.44
CA ALA A 34 -11.11 10.02 -4.21
C ALA A 34 -11.43 8.52 -4.09
N GLU A 35 -10.80 7.67 -4.92
CA GLU A 35 -10.97 6.22 -4.81
C GLU A 35 -10.45 5.70 -3.46
N TRP A 36 -9.28 6.18 -3.04
CA TRP A 36 -8.74 5.84 -1.72
C TRP A 36 -9.70 6.26 -0.60
N ASP A 37 -10.20 7.49 -0.63
CA ASP A 37 -11.09 8.01 0.42
C ASP A 37 -12.39 7.23 0.50
N GLN A 38 -12.98 6.89 -0.65
CA GLN A 38 -14.18 6.06 -0.69
C GLN A 38 -13.95 4.68 -0.07
N VAL A 39 -12.84 4.01 -0.42
CA VAL A 39 -12.53 2.68 0.14
C VAL A 39 -12.21 2.78 1.62
N MET A 40 -11.48 3.81 2.05
CA MET A 40 -11.23 4.09 3.47
C MET A 40 -12.54 4.18 4.24
N VAL A 41 -13.46 5.04 3.82
CA VAL A 41 -14.77 5.18 4.48
C VAL A 41 -15.54 3.86 4.45
N GLY A 42 -15.51 3.14 3.34
CA GLY A 42 -16.22 1.87 3.22
C GLY A 42 -15.68 0.77 4.14
N LEU A 43 -14.36 0.68 4.31
CA LEU A 43 -13.71 -0.29 5.20
C LEU A 43 -14.11 -0.07 6.67
N TYR A 44 -14.19 1.18 7.12
CA TYR A 44 -14.53 1.54 8.50
C TYR A 44 -16.04 1.74 8.74
N CYS A 45 -16.88 1.61 7.71
CA CYS A 45 -18.33 1.66 7.84
C CYS A 45 -18.85 0.49 8.70
N GLU A 46 -19.99 0.65 9.35
CA GLU A 46 -20.63 -0.44 10.11
C GLU A 46 -21.43 -1.40 9.21
N ASP A 47 -21.80 -0.96 8.01
CA ASP A 47 -22.55 -1.77 7.05
C ASP A 47 -21.66 -2.87 6.43
N CYS A 48 -22.12 -4.12 6.57
CA CYS A 48 -21.39 -5.29 6.08
C CYS A 48 -21.29 -5.32 4.55
N GLN A 49 -22.28 -4.82 3.81
CA GLN A 49 -22.23 -4.82 2.34
C GLN A 49 -21.20 -3.80 1.84
N THR A 50 -21.24 -2.59 2.38
CA THR A 50 -20.28 -1.53 2.08
C THR A 50 -18.83 -1.98 2.40
N GLN A 51 -18.63 -2.70 3.51
CA GLN A 51 -17.31 -3.28 3.84
C GLN A 51 -16.87 -4.33 2.80
N ARG A 52 -17.77 -5.19 2.31
CA ARG A 52 -17.44 -6.18 1.25
C ARG A 52 -17.04 -5.51 -0.05
N ASP A 53 -17.80 -4.51 -0.49
CA ASP A 53 -17.50 -3.76 -1.72
C ASP A 53 -16.13 -3.06 -1.63
N ALA A 54 -15.82 -2.50 -0.45
CA ALA A 54 -14.51 -1.91 -0.19
C ALA A 54 -13.39 -2.96 -0.22
N LEU A 55 -13.60 -4.13 0.36
CA LEU A 55 -12.64 -5.25 0.31
C LEU A 55 -12.41 -5.78 -1.10
N ASP A 56 -13.43 -5.86 -1.94
CA ASP A 56 -13.31 -6.24 -3.34
C ASP A 56 -12.46 -5.21 -4.10
N ARG A 57 -12.64 -3.92 -3.80
CA ARG A 57 -11.77 -2.88 -4.37
C ARG A 57 -10.31 -3.05 -3.95
N VAL A 58 -10.04 -3.37 -2.69
CA VAL A 58 -8.68 -3.69 -2.20
C VAL A 58 -8.12 -4.92 -2.91
N SER A 59 -8.93 -5.94 -3.19
CA SER A 59 -8.50 -7.11 -3.96
C SER A 59 -8.08 -6.74 -5.39
N VAL A 60 -8.77 -5.79 -6.03
CA VAL A 60 -8.39 -5.24 -7.35
C VAL A 60 -7.07 -4.47 -7.28
N TRP A 61 -6.82 -3.71 -6.21
CA TRP A 61 -5.54 -3.06 -5.98
C TRP A 61 -4.40 -4.09 -5.85
N LYS A 62 -4.65 -5.17 -5.09
CA LYS A 62 -3.69 -6.26 -4.89
C LYS A 62 -3.34 -6.96 -6.20
N SER A 63 -4.31 -7.20 -7.08
CA SER A 63 -4.04 -7.84 -8.37
C SER A 63 -3.18 -6.98 -9.31
N ARG A 64 -3.28 -5.64 -9.21
CA ARG A 64 -2.47 -4.70 -10.00
C ARG A 64 -1.06 -4.54 -9.46
N PHE A 65 -0.90 -4.45 -8.14
CA PHE A 65 0.37 -4.09 -7.49
C PHE A 65 1.15 -5.28 -6.95
N GLY A 66 0.51 -6.44 -6.79
CA GLY A 66 1.12 -7.64 -6.25
C GLY A 66 1.81 -7.37 -4.91
N SER A 67 3.09 -7.76 -4.81
CA SER A 67 3.91 -7.58 -3.61
C SER A 67 4.27 -6.14 -3.25
N LYS A 68 3.97 -5.15 -4.12
CA LYS A 68 4.21 -3.73 -3.85
C LYS A 68 3.06 -3.05 -3.12
N MET A 69 1.97 -3.79 -2.89
CA MET A 69 0.81 -3.32 -2.16
C MET A 69 1.23 -2.91 -0.73
N PRO A 70 0.79 -1.75 -0.21
CA PRO A 70 1.13 -1.33 1.14
C PRO A 70 0.62 -2.35 2.17
N LEU A 71 1.53 -2.87 3.00
CA LEU A 71 1.22 -3.96 3.93
C LEU A 71 0.14 -3.58 4.94
N ALA A 72 0.12 -2.32 5.40
CA ALA A 72 -0.94 -1.80 6.28
C ALA A 72 -2.35 -1.93 5.64
N VAL A 73 -2.48 -1.72 4.33
CA VAL A 73 -3.76 -1.85 3.62
C VAL A 73 -4.18 -3.32 3.55
N GLU A 74 -3.24 -4.24 3.29
CA GLU A 74 -3.52 -5.68 3.30
C GLU A 74 -3.93 -6.18 4.68
N CYS A 75 -3.18 -5.84 5.72
CA CYS A 75 -3.48 -6.27 7.08
C CYS A 75 -4.84 -5.73 7.57
N THR A 76 -5.16 -4.47 7.25
CA THR A 76 -6.47 -3.89 7.58
C THR A 76 -7.60 -4.64 6.85
N ALA A 77 -7.42 -4.96 5.57
CA ALA A 77 -8.40 -5.72 4.81
C ALA A 77 -8.59 -7.15 5.36
N ASP A 78 -7.51 -7.80 5.80
CA ASP A 78 -7.58 -9.14 6.41
C ASP A 78 -8.36 -9.10 7.74
N LEU A 79 -8.14 -8.09 8.58
CA LEU A 79 -8.90 -7.92 9.83
C LEU A 79 -10.39 -7.67 9.59
N ILE A 80 -10.73 -6.84 8.61
CA ILE A 80 -12.15 -6.58 8.27
C ILE A 80 -12.81 -7.83 7.67
N ARG A 81 -12.09 -8.62 6.86
CA ARG A 81 -12.59 -9.94 6.42
C ARG A 81 -12.89 -10.86 7.59
N CYS A 82 -12.00 -10.91 8.60
CA CYS A 82 -12.26 -11.69 9.81
C CYS A 82 -13.55 -11.23 10.49
N LYS A 83 -13.73 -9.93 10.68
CA LYS A 83 -14.94 -9.33 11.26
C LYS A 83 -16.21 -9.71 10.49
N LEU A 84 -16.17 -9.66 9.16
CA LEU A 84 -17.32 -10.04 8.34
C LEU A 84 -17.65 -11.53 8.41
N LEU A 85 -16.62 -12.39 8.45
CA LEU A 85 -16.79 -13.83 8.61
C LEU A 85 -17.38 -14.17 9.99
N ASP A 86 -16.91 -13.49 11.03
CA ASP A 86 -17.45 -13.58 12.40
C ASP A 86 -18.95 -13.23 12.43
N ALA A 87 -19.29 -12.05 11.89
CA ALA A 87 -20.67 -11.58 11.83
C ALA A 87 -21.60 -12.48 10.99
N SER A 88 -21.04 -13.19 9.99
CA SER A 88 -21.82 -14.12 9.17
C SER A 88 -22.20 -15.41 9.90
N GLY A 89 -21.49 -15.77 10.98
CA GLY A 89 -21.69 -17.02 11.72
C GLY A 89 -21.38 -18.29 10.93
N VAL A 90 -20.77 -18.18 9.74
CA VAL A 90 -20.51 -19.32 8.84
C VAL A 90 -19.35 -20.18 9.35
N LEU A 91 -18.35 -19.58 10.01
CA LEU A 91 -17.16 -20.29 10.49
C LEU A 91 -17.36 -20.84 11.90
N LYS A 92 -16.72 -21.99 12.17
CA LYS A 92 -16.63 -22.53 13.53
C LYS A 92 -15.64 -21.72 14.37
N SER A 93 -15.79 -21.76 15.69
CA SER A 93 -14.95 -21.00 16.64
C SER A 93 -13.45 -21.22 16.42
N HIS A 94 -13.02 -22.46 16.13
CA HIS A 94 -11.61 -22.74 15.89
C HIS A 94 -11.08 -22.10 14.59
N GLU A 95 -11.84 -22.16 13.51
CA GLU A 95 -11.47 -21.53 12.23
C GLU A 95 -11.40 -20.00 12.37
N LEU A 96 -12.34 -19.42 13.13
CA LEU A 96 -12.36 -18.01 13.44
C LEU A 96 -11.10 -17.58 14.21
N ILE A 97 -10.72 -18.33 15.25
CA ILE A 97 -9.48 -18.09 16.03
C ILE A 97 -8.25 -18.12 15.14
N LEU A 98 -8.14 -19.11 14.25
CA LEU A 98 -7.00 -19.22 13.33
C LEU A 98 -6.96 -18.05 12.35
N THR A 99 -8.12 -17.64 11.82
CA THR A 99 -8.21 -16.56 10.83
C THR A 99 -7.81 -15.22 11.46
N TYR A 100 -8.36 -14.89 12.64
CA TYR A 100 -7.96 -13.70 13.38
C TYR A 100 -6.49 -13.75 13.82
N GLY A 101 -6.03 -14.91 14.32
CA GLY A 101 -4.65 -15.09 14.75
C GLY A 101 -3.65 -14.78 13.64
N LEU A 102 -3.89 -15.28 12.43
CA LEU A 102 -3.06 -14.98 11.26
C LEU A 102 -3.09 -13.49 10.90
N ALA A 103 -4.28 -12.88 10.87
CA ALA A 103 -4.43 -11.46 10.53
C ALA A 103 -3.71 -10.55 11.55
N LEU A 104 -3.84 -10.84 12.84
CA LEU A 104 -3.20 -10.09 13.92
C LEU A 104 -1.68 -10.23 13.89
N VAL A 105 -1.14 -11.44 13.72
CA VAL A 105 0.31 -11.67 13.61
C VAL A 105 0.90 -10.88 12.43
N ARG A 106 0.20 -10.84 11.29
CA ARG A 106 0.62 -10.02 10.14
C ARG A 106 0.57 -8.52 10.45
N PHE A 107 -0.46 -8.08 11.16
CA PHE A 107 -0.66 -6.67 11.51
C PHE A 107 0.35 -6.14 12.53
N VAL A 108 0.74 -6.93 13.54
CA VAL A 108 1.69 -6.49 14.57
C VAL A 108 3.15 -6.56 14.12
N ASN A 109 3.46 -7.43 13.16
CA ASN A 109 4.81 -7.59 12.60
C ASN A 109 5.06 -6.67 11.38
N LEU A 110 4.24 -5.62 11.23
CA LEU A 110 4.35 -4.57 10.21
C LEU A 110 5.62 -3.73 10.36
#